data_AF-K2NZ56-F1
#
_entry.id   AF-K2NZ56-F1
#
_cell.length_a   1.000
_cell.length_b   1.000
_cell.length_c   1.000
_cell.angle_alpha   90.00
_cell.angle_beta   90.00
_cell.angle_gamma   90.00
#
_symmetry.space_group_name_H-M   'P 1'
#
loop_
_entity.id
_entity.type
_entity.pdbx_description
1 polymer ?
#
loop_
_entity_poly.entity_id
_entity_poly.type
_entity_poly.pdbx_seq_one_letter_code
_entity_poly.pdbx_strand_id
1 'polypeptide(L)'
;MGRRKGAAIRFRIDGHAISAHSGESVLSAALQSRHILRRSEFTGEPRAGFCLMSACQDCWMWSAEGKRLRACSTPITSGLDLYTSPPTHLKGGKPCAKS
;
A
#
# COMPACT_ATOMS: atom_id res chain seq x y z
N MET A 1 -25.70 -0.25 5.34
CA MET A 1 -24.29 -0.65 5.13
C MET A 1 -23.74 -1.28 6.40
N GLY A 2 -23.33 -2.55 6.34
CA GLY A 2 -22.95 -3.36 7.51
C GLY A 2 -21.59 -2.99 8.11
N ARG A 3 -21.55 -2.89 9.45
CA ARG A 3 -20.35 -2.67 10.26
C ARG A 3 -19.35 -3.82 10.05
N ARG A 4 -18.18 -3.56 9.45
CA ARG A 4 -17.10 -4.55 9.35
C ARG A 4 -16.45 -4.72 10.73
N LYS A 5 -16.67 -5.90 11.34
CA LYS A 5 -16.24 -6.28 12.70
C LYS A 5 -14.81 -6.86 12.70
N GLY A 6 -13.81 -6.00 12.53
CA GLY A 6 -12.40 -6.36 12.77
C GLY A 6 -11.79 -5.47 13.84
N ALA A 7 -10.83 -5.97 14.60
CA ALA A 7 -10.07 -5.13 15.54
C ALA A 7 -9.41 -3.99 14.76
N ALA A 8 -9.53 -2.76 15.26
CA ALA A 8 -8.88 -1.62 14.66
C ALA A 8 -7.36 -1.76 14.81
N ILE A 9 -6.68 -1.99 13.70
CA ILE A 9 -5.23 -2.07 13.63
C ILE A 9 -4.67 -0.77 13.07
N ARG A 10 -3.53 -0.37 13.62
CA ARG A 10 -2.79 0.82 13.17
C ARG A 10 -1.59 0.37 12.36
N PHE A 11 -1.40 1.04 11.24
CA PHE A 11 -0.26 0.85 10.35
C PHE A 11 0.18 2.22 9.81
N ARG A 12 1.28 2.26 9.08
CA ARG A 12 1.82 3.51 8.54
C ARG A 12 1.97 3.41 7.02
N ILE A 13 1.59 4.49 6.32
CA ILE A 13 1.90 4.69 4.90
C ILE A 13 2.64 6.02 4.77
N ASP A 14 3.84 6.02 4.19
CA ASP A 14 4.69 7.21 4.02
C ASP A 14 4.89 7.97 5.35
N GLY A 15 5.00 7.23 6.46
CA GLY A 15 5.10 7.78 7.81
C GLY A 15 3.77 8.25 8.43
N HIS A 16 2.68 8.28 7.66
CA HIS A 16 1.35 8.66 8.13
C HIS A 16 0.63 7.48 8.78
N ALA A 17 0.19 7.65 10.03
CA ALA A 17 -0.54 6.61 10.75
C ALA A 17 -1.97 6.48 10.20
N ILE A 18 -2.33 5.28 9.75
CA ILE A 18 -3.65 4.94 9.23
C ILE A 18 -4.27 3.85 10.10
N SER A 19 -5.57 3.97 10.32
CA SER A 19 -6.38 2.96 11.00
C SER A 19 -7.12 2.12 9.97
N ALA A 20 -7.05 0.80 10.13
CA ALA A 20 -7.82 -0.16 9.34
C ALA A 20 -8.35 -1.28 10.22
N HIS A 21 -9.14 -2.17 9.65
CA HIS A 21 -9.68 -3.31 10.37
C HIS A 21 -8.91 -4.59 10.04
N SER A 22 -8.65 -5.40 11.07
CA SER A 22 -8.08 -6.74 10.91
C SER A 22 -8.92 -7.58 9.94
N GLY A 23 -8.29 -8.20 8.94
CA GLY A 23 -8.96 -9.01 7.92
C GLY A 23 -9.20 -8.28 6.60
N GLU A 24 -8.90 -6.99 6.51
CA GLU A 24 -8.86 -6.28 5.23
C GLU A 24 -7.51 -6.46 4.53
N SER A 25 -7.47 -6.20 3.23
CA SER A 25 -6.21 -6.07 2.49
C SER A 25 -5.62 -4.67 2.69
N VAL A 26 -4.31 -4.54 2.55
CA VAL A 26 -3.61 -3.24 2.57
C VAL A 26 -4.28 -2.26 1.60
N LEU A 27 -4.69 -2.72 0.43
CA LEU A 27 -5.42 -1.93 -0.56
C LEU A 27 -6.75 -1.39 0.00
N SER A 28 -7.58 -2.24 0.60
CA SER A 28 -8.90 -1.83 1.11
C SER A 28 -8.76 -0.87 2.30
N ALA A 29 -7.79 -1.14 3.17
CA ALA A 29 -7.40 -0.31 4.30
C ALA A 29 -6.91 1.08 3.85
N ALA A 30 -6.04 1.10 2.84
CA ALA A 30 -5.52 2.32 2.29
C ALA A 30 -6.61 3.12 1.57
N LEU A 31 -7.48 2.48 0.76
CA LEU A 31 -8.60 3.15 0.09
C LEU A 31 -9.58 3.83 1.07
N GLN A 32 -9.76 3.28 2.28
CA GLN A 32 -10.56 3.90 3.34
C GLN A 32 -9.98 5.23 3.85
N SER A 33 -8.67 5.40 3.78
CA SER A 33 -7.97 6.61 4.25
C SER A 33 -7.55 7.54 3.12
N ARG A 34 -7.09 6.96 1.99
CA ARG A 34 -6.58 7.64 0.81
C ARG A 34 -6.90 6.84 -0.45
N HIS A 35 -7.49 7.52 -1.42
CA HIS A 35 -7.77 6.96 -2.76
C HIS A 35 -6.52 6.82 -3.67
N ILE A 36 -5.30 6.96 -3.13
CA ILE A 36 -4.06 7.02 -3.93
C ILE A 36 -2.99 6.16 -3.24
N LEU A 37 -2.46 5.16 -3.97
CA LEU A 37 -1.45 4.20 -3.47
C LEU A 37 -0.10 4.36 -4.15
N ARG A 38 -0.09 4.94 -5.34
CA ARG A 38 1.12 5.24 -6.09
C ARG A 38 0.83 6.41 -7.01
N ARG A 39 1.87 7.15 -7.36
CA ARG A 39 1.85 8.03 -8.53
C ARG A 39 2.63 7.35 -9.64
N SER A 40 2.06 7.30 -10.83
CA SER A 40 2.75 6.80 -12.01
C SER A 40 4.00 7.64 -12.24
N GLU A 41 5.16 6.99 -12.32
CA GLU A 41 6.44 7.67 -12.62
C GLU A 41 6.50 8.24 -14.05
N PHE A 42 5.63 7.75 -14.95
CA PHE A 42 5.59 8.15 -16.36
C PHE A 42 4.56 9.23 -16.66
N THR A 43 3.42 9.20 -15.98
CA THR A 43 2.30 10.13 -16.24
C THR A 43 1.98 11.04 -15.08
N GLY A 44 2.59 10.81 -13.91
CA GLY A 44 2.27 11.54 -12.67
C GLY A 44 0.88 11.22 -12.11
N GLU A 45 0.07 10.41 -12.80
CA GLU A 45 -1.30 10.18 -12.42
C GLU A 45 -1.40 9.40 -11.10
N PRO A 46 -2.30 9.84 -10.20
CA PRO A 46 -2.60 9.10 -8.99
C PRO A 46 -3.28 7.79 -9.37
N ARG A 47 -2.65 6.67 -9.01
CA ARG A 47 -3.27 5.36 -9.15
C ARG A 47 -3.44 4.71 -7.79
N ALA A 48 -4.66 4.28 -7.54
CA ALA A 48 -4.91 3.23 -6.58
C ALA A 48 -5.23 1.98 -7.39
N GLY A 49 -4.47 0.90 -7.19
CA GLY A 49 -4.76 -0.38 -7.82
C GLY A 49 -6.18 -0.81 -7.49
N PHE A 50 -7.12 -0.59 -8.40
CA PHE A 50 -8.55 -0.65 -8.07
C PHE A 50 -9.14 -2.06 -8.15
N CYS A 51 -8.46 -3.00 -8.82
CA CYS A 51 -9.09 -4.25 -9.22
C CYS A 51 -9.35 -5.23 -8.07
N LEU A 52 -8.73 -5.06 -6.89
CA LEU A 52 -8.79 -6.00 -5.75
C LEU A 52 -8.44 -7.48 -6.08
N MET A 53 -8.08 -7.78 -7.33
CA MET A 53 -7.85 -9.14 -7.87
C MET A 53 -6.40 -9.35 -8.32
N SER A 54 -5.49 -8.43 -7.99
CA SER A 54 -4.09 -8.46 -8.48
C SER A 54 -3.90 -8.42 -10.00
N ALA A 55 -4.96 -8.18 -10.78
CA ALA A 55 -4.91 -8.16 -12.24
C ALA A 55 -4.27 -6.89 -12.82
N CYS A 56 -4.51 -5.73 -12.20
CA CYS A 56 -4.01 -4.45 -12.74
C CYS A 56 -2.51 -4.23 -12.56
N GLN A 57 -1.80 -5.09 -11.81
CA GLN A 57 -0.36 -4.97 -11.52
C GLN A 57 0.10 -3.61 -10.97
N ASP A 58 -0.84 -2.76 -10.55
CA ASP A 58 -0.58 -1.37 -10.18
C ASP A 58 -0.64 -1.16 -8.65
N CYS A 59 -1.08 -2.18 -7.91
CA CYS A 59 -1.22 -2.16 -6.44
C CYS A 59 0.11 -2.28 -5.68
N TRP A 60 1.25 -1.93 -6.28
CA TRP A 60 2.57 -2.08 -5.66
C TRP A 60 2.83 -1.00 -4.62
N MET A 61 3.35 -1.42 -3.47
CA MET A 61 3.83 -0.56 -2.41
C MET A 61 5.20 -1.06 -1.93
N TRP A 62 5.95 -0.20 -1.26
CA TRP A 62 7.24 -0.50 -0.68
C TRP A 62 7.08 -0.80 0.81
N SER A 63 7.81 -1.79 1.33
CA SER A 63 7.97 -1.94 2.77
C SER A 63 9.07 -1.01 3.29
N ALA A 64 9.12 -0.83 4.61
CA ALA A 64 10.27 -0.17 5.26
C ALA A 64 11.63 -0.83 4.92
N GLU A 65 11.65 -2.11 4.58
CA GLU A 65 12.85 -2.83 4.13
C GLU A 65 13.22 -2.54 2.66
N GLY A 66 12.42 -1.76 1.92
CA GLY A 66 12.63 -1.49 0.50
C GLY A 66 12.23 -2.63 -0.42
N LYS A 67 11.51 -3.64 0.10
CA LYS A 67 10.93 -4.69 -0.73
C LYS A 67 9.61 -4.19 -1.31
N ARG A 68 9.32 -4.60 -2.54
CA ARG A 68 8.03 -4.31 -3.16
C ARG A 68 7.03 -5.41 -2.80
N LEU A 69 5.88 -5.00 -2.30
CA LEU A 69 4.75 -5.87 -1.98
C LEU A 69 3.48 -5.40 -2.69
N ARG A 70 2.56 -6.33 -2.89
CA ARG A 70 1.28 -6.06 -3.57
C ARG A 70 0.20 -5.78 -2.53
N ALA A 71 -0.19 -4.52 -2.40
CA ALA A 71 -1.23 -4.10 -1.45
C ALA A 71 -2.57 -4.83 -1.64
N CYS A 72 -2.86 -5.26 -2.87
CA CYS A 72 -4.10 -5.96 -3.19
C CYS A 72 -4.14 -7.42 -2.73
N SER A 73 -2.99 -8.08 -2.54
CA SER A 73 -2.91 -9.46 -2.03
C SER A 73 -2.33 -9.54 -0.62
N THR A 74 -1.68 -8.49 -0.14
CA THR A 74 -1.10 -8.45 1.21
C THR A 74 -2.18 -8.12 2.25
N PRO A 75 -2.39 -8.98 3.26
CA PRO A 75 -3.29 -8.68 4.37
C PRO A 75 -2.71 -7.57 5.25
N ILE A 76 -3.57 -6.67 5.74
CA ILE A 76 -3.11 -5.61 6.64
C ILE A 76 -2.82 -6.17 8.03
N THR A 77 -1.66 -5.83 8.59
CA THR A 77 -1.24 -6.25 9.94
C THR A 77 -0.85 -5.03 10.77
N SER A 78 -1.04 -5.09 12.08
CA SER A 78 -0.64 -4.02 12.99
C SER A 78 0.87 -3.79 12.94
N GLY A 79 1.29 -2.53 12.84
CA GLY A 79 2.71 -2.18 12.76
C GLY A 79 3.32 -2.35 11.36
N LEU A 80 2.51 -2.60 10.33
CA LEU A 80 3.02 -2.51 8.96
C LEU A 80 3.47 -1.08 8.65
N ASP A 81 4.64 -0.97 8.05
CA ASP A 81 5.21 0.30 7.63
C ASP A 81 5.46 0.24 6.13
N LEU A 82 4.71 1.06 5.42
CA LEU A 82 4.55 1.00 3.98
C LEU A 82 4.83 2.35 3.34
N TYR A 83 5.23 2.36 2.07
CA TYR A 83 5.60 3.56 1.36
C TYR A 83 5.08 3.49 -0.08
N THR A 84 4.58 4.60 -0.59
CA THR A 84 4.12 4.72 -1.99
C THR A 84 5.29 4.97 -2.95
N SER A 85 6.43 5.36 -2.40
CA SER A 85 7.70 5.61 -3.09
C SER A 85 8.85 4.84 -2.42
N PRO A 86 9.98 4.59 -3.09
CA PRO A 86 11.13 3.95 -2.46
C PRO A 86 11.57 4.74 -1.22
N PRO A 87 11.71 4.10 -0.05
CA PRO A 87 12.13 4.77 1.17
C PRO A 87 13.51 5.41 0.98
N THR A 88 13.62 6.70 1.28
CA THR A 88 14.83 7.52 1.05
C THR A 88 16.04 7.06 1.85
N HIS A 89 15.85 6.30 2.93
CA HIS A 89 16.93 5.68 3.70
C HIS A 89 17.64 4.56 2.91
N LEU A 90 16.96 3.89 1.97
CA LEU A 90 17.48 2.74 1.24
C LEU A 90 18.10 3.08 -0.13
N LYS A 91 18.59 4.33 -0.28
CA LYS A 91 19.13 4.92 -1.53
C LYS A 91 20.32 4.19 -2.20
N GLY A 92 20.68 2.97 -1.80
CA GLY A 92 21.70 2.13 -2.42
C GLY A 92 21.18 0.99 -3.33
N GLY A 93 19.87 0.74 -3.38
CA GLY A 93 19.28 -0.37 -4.15
C GLY A 93 18.66 0.07 -5.47
N LYS A 94 19.19 -0.45 -6.59
CA LYS A 94 18.77 -0.20 -7.98
C LYS A 94 17.24 -0.04 -8.16
N PRO A 95 16.77 0.88 -9.03
CA PRO A 95 15.34 1.00 -9.33
C PRO A 95 14.89 -0.31 -9.96
N CYS A 96 14.03 -1.07 -9.28
CA CYS A 96 13.38 -2.25 -9.86
C CYS A 96 12.40 -1.79 -10.95
N ALA A 97 12.88 -1.26 -12.06
CA ALA A 97 12.05 -0.99 -13.21
C ALA A 97 11.67 -2.33 -13.87
N LYS A 98 10.35 -2.61 -13.88
CA LYS A 98 9.60 -3.33 -14.92
C LYS A 98 9.83 -4.85 -15.05
N SER A 99 8.78 -5.62 -14.77
CA SER A 99 8.32 -6.75 -15.59
C SER A 99 6.80 -6.79 -15.51
#